data_AF-A0A7S2T4T3-F1
#
_entry.id   AF-A0A7S2T4T3-F1
#
_cell.length_a   1.000
_cell.length_b   1.000
_cell.length_c   1.000
_cell.angle_alpha   90.00
_cell.angle_beta   90.00
_cell.angle_gamma   90.00
#
_symmetry.space_group_name_H-M   'P 1'
#
loop_
_entity.id
_entity.type
_entity.pdbx_description
1 polymer ?
#
loop_
_entity_poly.entity_id
_entity_poly.type
_entity_poly.pdbx_seq_one_letter_code
_entity_poly.pdbx_strand_id
1 'polypeptide(L)'
;VNLDDPVSKHWPEFGQEGKGNITVSQLLSHEAGLANAMPDLKRKGLAPLLDFEKMVDFVAKAPAQGAGTFNYHAISYCWLVGGLVKGATGRNMAEFIEKEFLEPA
;
A
#
# COMPACT_ATOMS: atom_id res chain seq x y z
N VAL A 1 -6.09 10.58 -9.51
CA VAL A 1 -5.93 9.10 -9.46
C VAL A 1 -7.20 8.49 -10.04
N ASN A 2 -7.11 7.67 -11.08
CA ASN A 2 -8.26 6.93 -11.62
C ASN A 2 -8.22 5.46 -11.15
N LEU A 3 -9.38 4.82 -11.03
CA LEU A 3 -9.48 3.44 -10.54
C LEU A 3 -8.81 2.41 -11.47
N ASP A 4 -8.82 2.67 -12.78
CA ASP A 4 -8.20 1.81 -13.80
C ASP A 4 -6.72 2.12 -14.03
N ASP A 5 -6.17 3.17 -13.39
CA ASP A 5 -4.73 3.43 -13.47
C ASP A 5 -3.97 2.26 -12.82
N PRO A 6 -2.86 1.79 -13.40
CA PRO A 6 -1.95 0.93 -12.66
C PRO A 6 -1.38 1.72 -11.48
N VAL A 7 -1.28 1.09 -10.30
CA VAL A 7 -0.74 1.73 -9.08
C VAL A 7 0.67 2.28 -9.33
N SER A 8 1.45 1.57 -10.14
CA SER A 8 2.81 1.95 -10.54
C SER A 8 2.92 3.31 -11.25
N LYS A 9 1.82 3.83 -11.81
CA LYS A 9 1.76 5.19 -12.39
C LYS A 9 1.89 6.28 -11.33
N HIS A 10 1.37 6.02 -10.12
CA HIS A 10 1.39 6.96 -8.99
C HIS A 10 2.49 6.62 -8.00
N TRP A 11 2.87 5.35 -7.91
CA TRP A 11 3.87 4.84 -6.97
C TRP A 11 4.82 3.86 -7.69
N PRO A 12 5.86 4.36 -8.37
CA PRO A 12 6.71 3.54 -9.26
C PRO A 12 7.37 2.33 -8.59
N GLU A 13 7.77 2.45 -7.33
CA GLU A 13 8.40 1.38 -6.54
C GLU A 13 7.47 0.19 -6.36
N PHE A 14 6.16 0.41 -6.34
CA PHE A 14 5.16 -0.65 -6.27
C PHE A 14 5.16 -1.53 -7.53
N GLY A 15 5.57 -1.02 -8.70
CA GLY A 15 5.47 -1.75 -9.97
C GLY A 15 6.35 -3.00 -10.12
N GLN A 16 7.20 -3.30 -9.15
CA GLN A 16 8.14 -4.42 -9.18
C GLN A 16 7.49 -5.76 -8.79
N GLU A 17 8.21 -6.87 -8.96
CA GLU A 17 7.80 -8.21 -8.46
C GLU A 17 6.38 -8.64 -8.92
N GLY A 18 6.07 -8.43 -10.20
CA GLY A 18 4.81 -8.85 -10.82
C GLY A 18 3.62 -7.91 -10.58
N LYS A 19 3.84 -6.73 -9.98
CA LYS A 19 2.77 -5.80 -9.60
C LYS A 19 2.48 -4.68 -10.60
N GLY A 20 3.22 -4.61 -11.71
CA GLY A 20 3.18 -3.50 -12.66
C GLY A 20 1.80 -3.16 -13.22
N ASN A 21 0.92 -4.16 -13.38
CA ASN A 21 -0.42 -4.01 -13.95
C ASN A 21 -1.56 -4.00 -12.91
N ILE A 22 -1.25 -4.08 -11.61
CA ILE A 22 -2.27 -4.02 -10.57
C ILE A 22 -2.89 -2.62 -10.58
N THR A 23 -4.21 -2.55 -10.72
CA THR A 23 -4.92 -1.27 -10.78
C THR A 23 -5.17 -0.69 -9.38
N VAL A 24 -5.46 0.60 -9.32
CA VAL A 24 -5.90 1.25 -8.07
C VAL A 24 -7.14 0.58 -7.52
N SER A 25 -8.10 0.21 -8.38
CA SER A 25 -9.29 -0.54 -7.97
C SER A 25 -8.93 -1.85 -7.27
N GLN A 26 -8.03 -2.66 -7.85
CA GLN A 26 -7.58 -3.92 -7.27
C GLN A 26 -6.85 -3.75 -5.94
N LEU A 27 -6.06 -2.69 -5.78
CA LEU A 27 -5.42 -2.38 -4.50
C LEU A 27 -6.46 -2.07 -3.42
N LEU A 28 -7.44 -1.23 -3.75
CA LEU A 28 -8.50 -0.81 -2.81
C LEU A 28 -9.53 -1.92 -2.53
N SER A 29 -9.70 -2.88 -3.43
CA SER A 29 -10.65 -4.00 -3.29
C SER A 29 -10.06 -5.27 -2.68
N HIS A 30 -8.85 -5.19 -2.10
CA HIS A 30 -8.14 -6.34 -1.53
C HIS A 30 -7.74 -7.43 -2.54
N GLU A 31 -7.46 -7.06 -3.79
CA GLU A 31 -7.08 -7.97 -4.87
C GLU A 31 -5.61 -7.81 -5.31
N ALA A 32 -4.80 -7.00 -4.62
CA ALA A 32 -3.39 -6.80 -4.96
C ALA A 32 -2.47 -8.00 -4.65
N GLY A 33 -2.97 -9.05 -3.99
CA GLY A 33 -2.19 -10.23 -3.63
C GLY A 33 -1.13 -9.98 -2.54
N LEU A 34 -1.33 -9.01 -1.65
CA LEU A 34 -0.37 -8.58 -0.63
C LEU A 34 -0.90 -8.74 0.80
N ALA A 35 -1.93 -9.56 1.01
CA ALA A 35 -2.52 -9.78 2.33
C ALA A 35 -1.49 -10.33 3.35
N ASN A 36 -0.52 -11.11 2.86
CA ASN A 36 0.54 -11.72 3.67
C ASN A 36 1.89 -10.97 3.55
N ALA A 37 1.90 -9.75 2.99
CA ALA A 37 3.11 -8.93 2.89
C ALA A 37 3.49 -8.38 4.27
N MET A 38 4.03 -9.25 5.12
CA MET A 38 4.39 -8.99 6.50
C MET A 38 5.86 -9.35 6.75
N PRO A 39 6.55 -8.63 7.65
CA PRO A 39 7.88 -9.03 8.08
C PRO A 39 7.80 -10.30 8.91
N ASP A 40 8.95 -10.97 9.09
CA ASP A 40 9.07 -12.13 9.96
C ASP A 40 8.87 -11.75 11.44
N LEU A 41 7.62 -11.76 11.88
CA LEU A 41 7.20 -11.37 13.23
C LEU A 41 7.69 -12.35 14.30
N LYS A 42 7.94 -13.62 13.95
CA LYS A 42 8.46 -14.61 14.90
C LYS A 42 9.87 -14.22 15.35
N ARG A 43 10.70 -13.76 14.41
CA ARG A 43 12.08 -13.36 14.70
C ARG A 43 12.20 -11.91 15.17
N LYS A 44 11.41 -11.00 14.58
CA LYS A 44 11.56 -9.55 14.80
C LYS A 44 10.57 -8.97 15.82
N GLY A 45 9.62 -9.76 16.31
CA GLY A 45 8.52 -9.26 17.12
C GLY A 45 7.65 -8.25 16.34
N LEU A 46 6.90 -7.43 17.08
CA LEU A 46 5.97 -6.45 16.51
C LEU A 46 6.59 -5.08 16.21
N ALA A 47 7.80 -4.81 16.72
CA ALA A 47 8.46 -3.52 16.56
C ALA A 47 8.56 -3.02 15.09
N PRO A 48 8.82 -3.87 14.08
CA PRO A 48 8.85 -3.41 12.68
C PRO A 48 7.53 -2.81 12.19
N LEU A 49 6.39 -3.23 12.75
CA LEU A 49 5.07 -2.77 12.32
C LEU A 49 4.78 -1.31 12.71
N LEU A 50 5.56 -0.76 13.65
CA LEU A 50 5.39 0.59 14.16
C LEU A 50 6.06 1.65 13.27
N ASP A 51 6.95 1.24 12.37
CA ASP A 51 7.60 2.13 11.42
C ASP A 51 6.84 2.12 10.10
N PHE A 52 5.89 3.05 9.98
CA PHE A 52 4.96 3.10 8.86
C PHE A 52 5.68 3.26 7.51
N GLU A 53 6.67 4.15 7.43
CA GLU A 53 7.43 4.41 6.20
C GLU A 53 8.23 3.18 5.77
N LYS A 54 8.89 2.49 6.72
CA LYS A 54 9.56 1.22 6.39
C LYS A 54 8.59 0.14 5.94
N MET A 55 7.38 0.12 6.49
CA MET A 55 6.37 -0.85 6.08
C MET A 55 5.75 -0.55 4.72
N VAL A 56 5.58 0.72 4.35
CA VAL A 56 5.24 1.16 2.99
C VAL A 56 6.29 0.68 1.99
N ASP A 57 7.57 0.92 2.29
CA ASP A 57 8.68 0.44 1.46
C ASP A 57 8.73 -1.10 1.37
N PHE A 58 8.39 -1.78 2.47
CA PHE A 58 8.37 -3.24 2.53
C PHE A 58 7.29 -3.81 1.61
N VAL A 59 6.05 -3.31 1.67
CA VAL A 59 4.97 -3.83 0.82
C VAL A 59 5.15 -3.48 -0.65
N ALA A 60 5.82 -2.36 -0.97
CA ALA A 60 6.19 -2.02 -2.35
C ALA A 60 7.10 -3.07 -2.99
N LYS A 61 8.02 -3.63 -2.18
CA LYS A 61 9.03 -4.62 -2.62
C LYS A 61 8.57 -6.06 -2.44
N ALA A 62 7.43 -6.30 -1.80
CA ALA A 62 6.89 -7.64 -1.63
C ALA A 62 6.34 -8.19 -2.97
N PRO A 63 6.52 -9.49 -3.25
CA PRO A 63 5.91 -10.13 -4.41
C PRO A 63 4.41 -10.27 -4.22
N ALA A 64 3.63 -10.01 -5.26
CA ALA A 64 2.19 -10.27 -5.23
C ALA A 64 1.92 -11.78 -5.33
N GLN A 65 1.01 -12.26 -4.49
CA GLN A 65 0.55 -13.64 -4.43
C GLN A 65 -0.96 -13.66 -4.65
N GLY A 66 -1.40 -14.07 -5.85
CA GLY A 66 -2.83 -14.15 -6.19
C GLY A 66 -3.47 -12.80 -6.54
N ALA A 67 -2.76 -11.93 -7.27
CA ALA A 67 -3.34 -10.69 -7.77
C ALA A 67 -4.60 -10.96 -8.63
N GLY A 68 -5.63 -10.12 -8.46
CA GLY A 68 -6.95 -10.30 -9.08
C GLY A 68 -7.88 -11.26 -8.35
N THR A 69 -7.45 -11.84 -7.21
CA THR A 69 -8.31 -12.63 -6.33
C THR A 69 -8.46 -11.93 -4.99
N PHE A 70 -9.70 -11.82 -4.50
CA PHE A 70 -9.96 -11.21 -3.20
C PHE A 70 -9.24 -11.97 -2.08
N ASN A 71 -8.44 -11.25 -1.31
CA ASN A 71 -7.86 -11.71 -0.06
C ASN A 71 -7.70 -10.53 0.90
N TYR A 72 -8.42 -10.56 2.02
CA TYR A 72 -8.49 -9.41 2.92
C TYR A 72 -7.11 -9.00 3.46
N HIS A 73 -6.71 -7.76 3.16
CA HIS A 73 -5.42 -7.21 3.57
C HIS A 73 -5.50 -6.65 5.00
N ALA A 74 -5.71 -7.53 5.99
CA ALA A 74 -6.10 -7.12 7.35
C ALA A 74 -5.18 -6.08 8.00
N ILE A 75 -3.88 -6.14 7.73
CA ILE A 75 -2.89 -5.18 8.24
C ILE A 75 -2.23 -4.44 7.09
N SER A 76 -1.80 -5.15 6.03
CA SER A 76 -1.05 -4.53 4.94
C SER A 76 -1.81 -3.45 4.17
N TYR A 77 -3.14 -3.41 4.27
CA TYR A 77 -3.97 -2.38 3.63
C TYR A 77 -3.57 -0.95 4.01
N CYS A 78 -3.27 -0.68 5.28
CA CYS A 78 -2.94 0.69 5.70
C CYS A 78 -1.66 1.21 5.02
N TRP A 79 -0.64 0.36 4.86
CA TRP A 79 0.60 0.70 4.17
C TRP A 79 0.43 0.78 2.66
N LEU A 80 -0.43 -0.07 2.07
CA LEU A 80 -0.73 -0.03 0.64
C LEU A 80 -1.43 1.26 0.25
N VAL A 81 -2.47 1.65 0.99
CA VAL A 81 -3.18 2.91 0.76
C VAL A 81 -2.27 4.08 1.11
N GLY A 82 -1.49 4.00 2.20
CA GLY A 82 -0.52 5.02 2.57
C GLY A 82 0.53 5.28 1.48
N GLY A 83 1.07 4.22 0.88
CA GLY A 83 2.01 4.34 -0.24
C GLY A 83 1.39 4.94 -1.49
N LEU A 84 0.15 4.56 -1.83
CA LEU A 84 -0.59 5.18 -2.95
C LEU A 84 -0.86 6.67 -2.71
N VAL A 85 -1.30 7.05 -1.50
CA VAL A 85 -1.51 8.46 -1.12
C VAL A 85 -0.20 9.24 -1.22
N LYS A 86 0.88 8.70 -0.67
CA LYS A 86 2.21 9.33 -0.72
C LYS A 86 2.72 9.49 -2.14
N GLY A 87 2.59 8.47 -2.98
CA GLY A 87 2.98 8.53 -4.39
C GLY A 87 2.15 9.56 -5.18
N ALA A 88 0.83 9.60 -4.98
CA ALA A 88 -0.06 10.48 -5.72
C ALA A 88 0.01 11.96 -5.28
N THR A 89 0.35 12.23 -4.02
CA THR A 89 0.24 13.58 -3.42
C THR A 89 1.56 14.15 -2.91
N GLY A 90 2.58 13.32 -2.72
CA GLY A 90 3.83 13.70 -2.05
C GLY A 90 3.72 13.85 -0.53
N ARG A 91 2.56 13.65 0.08
CA ARG A 91 2.31 13.78 1.52
C ARG A 91 2.18 12.43 2.20
N ASN A 92 2.60 12.31 3.45
CA ASN A 92 2.30 11.10 4.21
C ASN A 92 0.80 11.04 4.57
N MET A 93 0.33 9.87 5.02
CA MET A 93 -1.10 9.64 5.30
C MET A 93 -1.65 10.58 6.38
N ALA A 94 -0.86 10.89 7.42
CA ALA A 94 -1.32 11.75 8.51
C ALA A 94 -1.51 13.20 8.03
N GLU A 95 -0.52 13.73 7.30
CA GLU A 95 -0.58 15.06 6.67
C GLU A 95 -1.76 15.17 5.69
N PHE A 96 -1.98 14.13 4.88
CA PHE A 96 -3.08 14.10 3.93
C PHE A 96 -4.44 14.12 4.62
N ILE A 97 -4.63 13.32 5.67
CA ILE A 97 -5.88 13.31 6.45
C ILE A 97 -6.10 14.65 7.12
N GLU A 98 -5.07 15.22 7.76
CA GLU A 98 -5.17 16.51 8.42
C GLU A 98 -5.62 17.60 7.44
N LYS A 99 -4.95 17.71 6.30
CA LYS A 99 -5.21 18.75 5.31
C LYS A 99 -6.53 18.62 4.56
N GLU A 100 -6.92 17.41 4.18
CA GLU A 100 -8.06 17.23 3.27
C GLU A 100 -9.37 16.89 4.00
N PHE A 101 -9.31 16.49 5.28
CA PHE A 101 -10.49 16.02 6.02
C PHE A 101 -10.69 16.68 7.39
N LEU A 102 -9.62 17.07 8.08
CA LEU A 102 -9.72 17.60 9.44
C LEU A 102 -9.65 19.13 9.50
N GLU A 103 -8.90 19.75 8.59
CA GLU A 103 -8.92 21.21 8.43
C GLU A 103 -10.27 21.67 7.86
N PRO A 104 -10.82 22.81 8.33
CA PRO A 104 -12.05 23.37 7.78
C PRO A 104 -11.89 23.70 6.30
N ALA A 105 -12.96 23.46 5.53
CA ALA A 105 -13.05 23.83 4.12
C ALA A 105 -13.04 25.35 3.89
#